data_AF-A0A3N9UL63-F1
#
_entry.id   AF-A0A3N9UL63-F1
#
_cell.length_a   1.000
_cell.length_b   1.000
_cell.length_c   1.000
_cell.angle_alpha   90.00
_cell.angle_beta   90.00
_cell.angle_gamma   90.00
#
_symmetry.space_group_name_H-M   'P 1'
#
loop_
_entity.id
_entity.type
_entity.pdbx_description
1 polymer ?
#
loop_
_entity_poly.entity_id
_entity_poly.type
_entity_poly.pdbx_seq_one_letter_code
_entity_poly.pdbx_strand_id
1 'polypeptide(L)'
;MRKGSIKTLSSLLLATFMTLGLAACGTGTGERAASGAGVGAAVGAGAAAATGGDVAEGAVIGGGVGAATGAATDEDDVDLDN
;
A
#
# COMPACT_ATOMS: atom_id res chain seq x y z
N MET A 1 -29.67 -10.87 -3.98
CA MET A 1 -28.95 -11.58 -2.89
C MET A 1 -27.44 -11.29 -2.97
N ARG A 2 -26.94 -10.11 -2.58
CA ARG A 2 -25.49 -9.81 -2.53
C ARG A 2 -25.07 -8.91 -1.37
N LYS A 3 -26.00 -8.57 -0.46
CA LYS A 3 -25.78 -7.66 0.67
C LYS A 3 -24.91 -8.28 1.78
N GLY A 4 -24.93 -9.61 1.90
CA GLY A 4 -24.08 -10.36 2.83
C GLY A 4 -22.61 -10.32 2.45
N SER A 5 -22.30 -10.59 1.17
CA SER A 5 -20.93 -10.65 0.64
C SER A 5 -20.18 -9.32 0.70
N ILE A 6 -20.88 -8.19 0.59
CA ILE A 6 -20.28 -6.84 0.70
C ILE A 6 -19.85 -6.52 2.14
N LYS A 7 -20.63 -6.96 3.13
CA LYS A 7 -20.29 -6.74 4.55
C LYS A 7 -19.06 -7.57 4.96
N THR A 8 -18.95 -8.79 4.43
CA THR A 8 -17.75 -9.63 4.57
C THR A 8 -16.55 -9.07 3.81
N LEU A 9 -16.74 -8.54 2.59
CA LEU A 9 -15.67 -7.89 1.82
C LEU A 9 -15.12 -6.65 2.55
N SER A 10 -16.00 -5.84 3.12
CA SER A 10 -15.62 -4.63 3.86
C SER A 10 -14.89 -4.96 5.17
N SER A 11 -15.31 -6.03 5.87
CA SER A 11 -14.58 -6.54 7.04
C SER A 11 -13.24 -7.16 6.67
N LEU A 12 -13.13 -7.85 5.52
CA LEU A 12 -11.86 -8.34 5.01
C LEU A 12 -10.93 -7.17 4.67
N LEU A 13 -11.39 -6.19 3.90
CA LEU A 13 -10.63 -4.98 3.57
C LEU A 13 -10.12 -4.26 4.81
N LEU A 14 -10.96 -4.10 5.84
CA LEU A 14 -10.57 -3.47 7.10
C LEU A 14 -9.53 -4.31 7.86
N ALA A 15 -9.68 -5.64 7.88
CA ALA A 15 -8.69 -6.54 8.48
C ALA A 15 -7.37 -6.54 7.69
N THR A 16 -7.42 -6.48 6.37
CA THR A 16 -6.24 -6.33 5.50
C THR A 16 -5.57 -4.99 5.75
N PHE A 17 -6.33 -3.90 5.93
CA PHE A 17 -5.79 -2.59 6.28
C PHE A 17 -5.14 -2.59 7.66
N MET A 18 -5.76 -3.25 8.64
CA MET A 18 -5.20 -3.36 10.00
C MET A 18 -3.93 -4.22 10.03
N THR A 19 -3.87 -5.28 9.23
CA THR A 19 -2.68 -6.15 9.10
C THR A 19 -1.57 -5.50 8.28
N LEU A 20 -1.90 -4.70 7.26
CA LEU A 20 -0.93 -3.85 6.55
C LEU A 20 -0.44 -2.70 7.43
N GLY A 21 -1.30 -2.09 8.26
CA GLY A 21 -0.90 -1.11 9.27
C GLY A 21 -0.01 -1.70 10.35
N LEU A 22 -0.20 -2.98 10.68
CA LEU A 22 0.66 -3.72 11.60
C LEU A 22 1.95 -4.23 10.93
N ALA A 23 1.95 -4.53 9.63
CA ALA A 23 3.14 -4.81 8.83
C ALA A 23 3.95 -3.54 8.51
N ALA A 24 3.28 -2.38 8.50
CA ALA A 24 3.91 -1.06 8.59
C ALA A 24 4.36 -0.72 10.01
N CYS A 25 4.15 -1.59 11.00
CA CYS A 25 4.89 -1.63 12.26
C CYS A 25 6.03 -2.68 12.19
N GLY A 26 6.32 -3.20 10.99
CA GLY A 26 7.44 -4.10 10.69
C GLY A 26 8.78 -3.37 10.81
N THR A 27 9.77 -4.08 11.31
CA THR A 27 11.02 -3.57 11.91
C THR A 27 12.06 -2.99 10.92
N GLY A 28 11.73 -2.73 9.66
CA GLY A 28 12.69 -2.24 8.66
C GLY A 28 12.10 -1.41 7.50
N THR A 29 12.77 -0.30 7.17
CA THR A 29 12.43 0.67 6.10
C THR A 29 12.25 0.00 4.72
N GLY A 30 13.05 -1.02 4.40
CA GLY A 30 12.98 -1.71 3.10
C GLY A 30 11.68 -2.49 2.89
N GLU A 31 11.15 -3.11 3.94
CA GLU A 31 9.89 -3.86 3.88
C GLU A 31 8.68 -2.94 3.73
N ARG A 32 8.78 -1.73 4.31
CA ARG A 32 7.78 -0.66 4.20
C ARG A 32 7.80 0.02 2.85
N ALA A 33 8.98 0.33 2.33
CA ALA A 33 9.16 0.82 0.96
C ALA A 33 8.64 -0.20 -0.07
N ALA A 34 8.97 -1.49 0.08
CA ALA A 34 8.48 -2.54 -0.82
C ALA A 34 6.96 -2.74 -0.73
N SER A 35 6.38 -2.70 0.47
CA SER A 35 4.93 -2.76 0.66
C SER A 35 4.22 -1.53 0.09
N GLY A 36 4.75 -0.33 0.34
CA GLY A 36 4.25 0.93 -0.21
C GLY A 36 4.32 0.95 -1.73
N ALA A 37 5.40 0.41 -2.32
CA ALA A 37 5.54 0.24 -3.76
C ALA A 37 4.47 -0.68 -4.35
N GLY A 38 4.24 -1.85 -3.72
CA GLY A 38 3.26 -2.82 -4.20
C GLY A 38 1.83 -2.28 -4.14
N VAL A 39 1.45 -1.68 -3.02
CA VAL A 39 0.11 -1.11 -2.83
C VAL A 39 -0.08 0.13 -3.72
N GLY A 40 0.90 1.02 -3.76
CA GLY A 40 0.88 2.21 -4.61
C GLY A 40 0.76 1.84 -6.10
N ALA A 41 1.47 0.81 -6.55
CA ALA A 41 1.37 0.32 -7.93
C ALA A 41 -0.02 -0.25 -8.24
N ALA A 42 -0.60 -1.05 -7.33
CA ALA A 42 -1.94 -1.61 -7.51
C ALA A 42 -3.02 -0.51 -7.56
N VAL A 43 -2.93 0.48 -6.66
CA VAL A 43 -3.86 1.62 -6.62
C VAL A 43 -3.69 2.50 -7.85
N GLY A 44 -2.45 2.82 -8.22
CA GLY A 44 -2.15 3.64 -9.40
C GLY A 44 -2.58 2.98 -10.71
N ALA A 45 -2.37 1.68 -10.85
CA ALA A 45 -2.87 0.87 -11.96
C ALA A 45 -4.41 0.89 -12.03
N GLY A 46 -5.07 0.65 -10.89
CA GLY A 46 -6.53 0.66 -10.80
C GLY A 46 -7.14 2.02 -11.09
N ALA A 47 -6.50 3.10 -10.62
CA ALA A 47 -6.93 4.47 -10.90
C ALA A 47 -6.76 4.83 -12.38
N ALA A 48 -5.61 4.50 -12.99
CA ALA A 48 -5.38 4.72 -14.42
C ALA A 48 -6.36 3.91 -15.28
N ALA A 49 -6.63 2.65 -14.92
CA ALA A 49 -7.64 1.84 -15.60
C ALA A 49 -9.05 2.45 -15.48
N ALA A 50 -9.38 3.05 -14.33
CA ALA A 50 -10.68 3.69 -14.10
C ALA A 50 -10.84 5.03 -14.85
N THR A 51 -9.77 5.78 -15.06
CA THR A 51 -9.77 7.05 -15.80
C THR A 51 -9.54 6.89 -17.30
N GLY A 52 -9.25 5.66 -17.77
CA GLY A 52 -8.95 5.37 -19.17
C GLY A 52 -7.52 5.74 -19.60
N GLY A 53 -6.61 5.93 -18.64
CA GLY A 53 -5.20 6.17 -18.88
C GLY A 53 -4.37 4.87 -18.92
N ASP A 54 -3.08 5.02 -19.19
CA ASP A 54 -2.14 3.89 -19.26
C ASP A 54 -1.92 3.24 -17.89
N VAL A 55 -2.36 1.99 -17.76
CA VAL A 55 -2.28 1.21 -16.51
C VAL A 55 -0.83 0.98 -16.09
N ALA A 56 0.06 0.75 -17.05
CA ALA A 56 1.49 0.57 -16.79
C ALA A 56 2.11 1.85 -16.22
N GLU A 57 1.74 3.00 -16.76
CA GLU A 57 2.22 4.30 -16.29
C GLU A 57 1.66 4.64 -14.91
N GLY A 58 0.36 4.40 -14.68
CA GLY A 58 -0.25 4.52 -13.36
C GLY A 58 0.37 3.58 -12.31
N ALA A 59 0.75 2.37 -12.69
CA ALA A 59 1.42 1.41 -11.82
C ALA A 59 2.85 1.85 -11.46
N VAL A 60 3.60 2.35 -12.45
CA VAL A 60 4.98 2.83 -12.24
C VAL A 60 4.98 4.09 -11.38
N ILE A 61 4.07 5.03 -11.64
CA ILE A 61 3.94 6.27 -10.85
C ILE A 61 3.46 5.94 -9.43
N GLY A 62 2.38 5.16 -9.31
CA GLY A 62 1.84 4.77 -8.02
C GLY A 62 2.82 3.95 -7.19
N GLY A 63 3.56 3.04 -7.83
CA GLY A 63 4.59 2.23 -7.19
C GLY A 63 5.82 3.05 -6.82
N GLY A 64 6.26 3.98 -7.65
CA GLY A 64 7.36 4.89 -7.34
C GLY A 64 7.03 5.84 -6.18
N VAL A 65 5.84 6.45 -6.19
CA VAL A 65 5.37 7.34 -5.11
C VAL A 65 5.13 6.55 -3.82
N GLY A 66 4.55 5.35 -3.91
CA GLY A 66 4.34 4.47 -2.76
C GLY A 66 5.65 3.93 -2.17
N ALA A 67 6.64 3.64 -3.02
CA ALA A 67 7.99 3.26 -2.60
C ALA A 67 8.69 4.44 -1.93
N ALA A 68 8.64 5.62 -2.54
CA ALA A 68 9.24 6.84 -2.00
C ALA A 68 8.58 7.24 -0.69
N THR A 69 7.26 7.09 -0.56
CA THR A 69 6.54 7.36 0.69
C THR A 69 6.87 6.33 1.77
N GLY A 70 6.98 5.05 1.40
CA GLY A 70 7.36 3.97 2.32
C GLY A 70 8.84 4.01 2.73
N ALA A 71 9.71 4.57 1.89
CA ALA A 71 11.10 4.89 2.22
C ALA A 71 11.15 6.15 3.11
N ALA A 72 10.49 7.23 2.68
CA ALA A 72 10.34 8.50 3.40
C ALA A 72 9.67 8.41 4.78
N THR A 73 9.10 7.25 5.11
CA THR A 73 8.45 6.97 6.40
C THR A 73 9.44 6.48 7.46
N ASP A 74 10.71 6.25 7.14
CA ASP A 74 11.74 5.93 8.14
C ASP A 74 13.12 6.43 7.67
N GLU A 75 13.37 7.74 7.85
CA GLU A 75 14.74 8.30 7.86
C GLU A 75 15.14 8.90 9.22
N ASP A 76 14.24 9.04 10.20
CA ASP A 76 14.56 9.77 11.45
C ASP A 76 14.32 9.01 12.78
N ASP A 77 13.79 7.77 12.83
CA ASP A 77 13.50 7.12 14.13
C ASP A 77 13.64 5.57 14.14
N VAL A 78 14.75 5.04 13.63
CA VAL A 78 15.20 3.67 14.01
C VAL A 78 16.65 3.66 14.49
N ASP A 79 16.93 4.50 15.50
CA ASP A 79 18.00 4.21 16.46
C ASP A 79 17.56 3.00 17.32
N LEU A 80 17.86 1.79 16.83
CA LEU A 80 17.87 0.57 17.63
C LEU A 80 19.24 0.37 18.27
N ASP A 81 19.68 1.38 19.04
CA ASP A 81 20.83 1.32 19.94
C ASP A 81 20.42 1.79 21.35
N ASN A 82 19.55 1.02 22.03
CA ASN A 82 19.66 0.56 23.43
C ASN A 82 18.53 -0.40 23.81
#